data_AF-A0A521GXM7-F1
#
_entry.id   AF-A0A521GXM7-F1
#
_cell.length_a   1.000
_cell.length_b   1.000
_cell.length_c   1.000
_cell.angle_alpha   90.00
_cell.angle_beta   90.00
_cell.angle_gamma   90.00
#
_symmetry.space_group_name_H-M   'P 1'
#
loop_
_entity.id
_entity.type
_entity.pdbx_description
1 polymer ?
#
loop_
_entity_poly.entity_id
_entity_poly.type
_entity_poly.pdbx_seq_one_letter_code
_entity_poly.pdbx_strand_id
1 'polypeptide(L)'
;MGEVGMSDLNDLMKQAEVIRLKYDELNAKQGKSTWGIRDYAMGFAGDFGDLQKLVMAKENLRDIPDVDEKLAHELADCLWSILIIANHYGLDLDKEFKTTMAHIADRIAGANA
;
A
#
# COMPACT_ATOMS: atom_id res chain seq x y z
N MET A 1 -4.08 -19.29 16.32
CA MET A 1 -3.85 -18.34 15.21
C MET A 1 -5.23 -18.00 14.68
N GLY A 2 -5.72 -16.80 14.98
CA GLY A 2 -7.04 -16.38 14.52
C GLY A 2 -7.04 -16.29 13.00
N GLU A 3 -8.11 -16.77 12.36
CA GLU A 3 -8.36 -16.47 10.95
C GLU A 3 -8.38 -14.94 10.82
N VAL A 4 -7.33 -14.39 10.20
CA VAL A 4 -7.35 -13.02 9.72
C VAL A 4 -8.34 -13.04 8.57
N GLY A 5 -9.56 -12.55 8.81
CA GLY A 5 -10.55 -12.38 7.77
C GLY A 5 -9.96 -11.46 6.71
N MET A 6 -9.50 -12.03 5.61
CA MET A 6 -8.97 -11.26 4.47
C MET A 6 -10.17 -10.52 3.88
N SER A 7 -10.27 -9.22 4.13
CA SER A 7 -11.20 -8.36 3.39
C SER A 7 -10.90 -8.52 1.90
N ASP A 8 -11.94 -8.61 1.07
CA ASP A 8 -11.76 -8.57 -0.38
C ASP A 8 -11.05 -7.26 -0.76
N LEU A 9 -10.15 -7.32 -1.73
CA LEU A 9 -9.39 -6.17 -2.21
C LEU A 9 -10.31 -5.04 -2.66
N ASN A 10 -11.48 -5.39 -3.21
CA ASN A 10 -12.53 -4.44 -3.55
C ASN A 10 -13.05 -3.66 -2.34
N ASP A 11 -13.20 -4.31 -1.20
CA ASP A 11 -13.69 -3.65 0.01
C ASP A 11 -12.62 -2.75 0.62
N LEU A 12 -11.35 -3.16 0.58
CA LEU A 12 -10.22 -2.30 0.94
C LEU A 12 -10.15 -1.08 0.03
N MET A 13 -10.35 -1.25 -1.28
CA MET A 13 -10.34 -0.14 -2.24
C MET A 13 -11.49 0.85 -2.01
N LYS A 14 -12.69 0.37 -1.67
CA LYS A 14 -13.81 1.25 -1.27
C LYS A 14 -13.48 2.03 0.00
N GLN A 15 -12.90 1.37 1.01
CA GLN A 15 -12.51 2.03 2.25
C GLN A 15 -11.42 3.09 1.99
N ALA A 16 -10.43 2.76 1.17
CA ALA A 16 -9.38 3.67 0.75
C ALA A 16 -9.94 4.94 0.12
N GLU A 17 -10.88 4.80 -0.82
CA GLU A 17 -11.51 5.93 -1.51
C GLU A 17 -12.35 6.79 -0.55
N VAL A 18 -13.08 6.17 0.39
CA VAL A 18 -13.83 6.91 1.41
C VAL A 18 -12.91 7.78 2.26
N ILE A 19 -11.74 7.27 2.67
CA ILE A 19 -10.75 8.05 3.42
C ILE A 19 -10.14 9.16 2.56
N ARG A 20 -9.86 8.88 1.28
CA ARG A 20 -9.37 9.87 0.31
C ARG A 20 -10.30 11.09 0.23
N LEU A 21 -11.59 10.84 0.06
CA LEU A 21 -12.61 11.88 -0.03
C LEU A 21 -12.72 12.69 1.27
N LYS A 22 -12.59 12.06 2.44
CA LYS A 22 -12.55 12.77 3.72
C LYS A 22 -11.34 13.71 3.84
N TYR A 23 -10.19 13.31 3.32
CA TYR A 23 -9.02 14.19 3.26
C TYR A 23 -9.23 15.36 2.30
N ASP A 24 -9.88 15.14 1.16
CA ASP A 24 -10.23 16.22 0.22
C ASP A 24 -11.17 17.24 0.89
N GLU A 25 -12.20 16.79 1.60
CA GLU A 25 -13.07 17.66 2.39
C GLU A 25 -12.33 18.43 3.48
N LEU A 26 -11.40 17.77 4.19
CA LEU A 26 -10.59 18.39 5.23
C LEU A 26 -9.68 19.48 4.65
N ASN A 27 -9.01 19.18 3.53
CA ASN A 27 -8.12 20.12 2.83
C ASN A 27 -8.92 21.34 2.36
N ALA A 28 -10.09 21.14 1.76
CA ALA A 28 -10.98 22.22 1.35
C ALA A 28 -11.40 23.12 2.52
N LYS A 29 -11.78 22.53 3.68
CA LYS A 29 -12.12 23.27 4.91
C LYS A 29 -10.94 24.08 5.45
N GLN A 30 -9.70 23.65 5.21
CA GLN A 30 -8.48 24.33 5.63
C GLN A 30 -7.92 25.30 4.57
N GLY A 31 -8.60 25.48 3.43
CA GLY A 31 -8.12 26.32 2.33
C GLY A 31 -6.89 25.76 1.61
N LYS A 32 -6.62 24.45 1.74
CA LYS A 32 -5.54 23.73 1.07
C LYS A 32 -6.06 23.09 -0.23
N SER A 33 -5.16 22.89 -1.19
CA SER A 33 -5.47 22.10 -2.38
C SER A 33 -5.73 20.63 -2.01
N THR A 34 -6.66 20.00 -2.73
CA THR A 34 -6.83 18.54 -2.72
C THR A 34 -5.61 17.87 -3.37
N TRP A 35 -5.35 16.62 -3.00
CA TRP A 35 -4.23 15.86 -3.57
C TRP A 35 -4.62 15.29 -4.92
N GLY A 36 -3.76 15.49 -5.92
CA GLY A 36 -3.84 14.81 -7.21
C GLY A 36 -3.19 13.43 -7.15
N ILE A 37 -3.38 12.62 -8.19
CA ILE A 37 -2.80 11.26 -8.23
C ILE A 37 -1.26 11.26 -8.14
N ARG A 38 -0.60 12.32 -8.61
CA ARG A 38 0.84 12.50 -8.49
C ARG A 38 1.27 12.69 -7.03
N ASP A 39 0.45 13.35 -6.23
CA ASP A 39 0.73 13.55 -4.80
C ASP A 39 0.62 12.22 -4.05
N TYR A 40 -0.33 11.36 -4.39
CA TYR A 40 -0.41 9.99 -3.84
C TYR A 40 0.80 9.13 -4.24
N ALA A 41 1.28 9.24 -5.49
CA ALA A 41 2.49 8.55 -5.90
C ALA A 41 3.75 9.05 -5.16
N MET A 42 3.83 10.35 -4.86
CA MET A 42 4.90 10.92 -4.05
C MET A 42 4.78 10.54 -2.57
N GLY A 43 3.56 10.54 -2.02
CA GLY A 43 3.27 10.08 -0.66
C GLY A 43 3.71 8.64 -0.47
N PHE A 44 3.33 7.75 -1.40
CA PHE A 44 3.80 6.36 -1.44
C PHE A 44 5.33 6.24 -1.36
N ALA A 45 6.07 7.08 -2.09
CA ALA A 45 7.54 7.03 -2.04
C ALA A 45 8.09 7.42 -0.65
N GLY A 46 7.40 8.31 0.06
CA GLY A 46 7.67 8.65 1.46
C GLY A 46 7.42 7.47 2.39
N ASP A 47 6.20 6.94 2.36
CA ASP A 47 5.76 5.80 3.19
C ASP A 47 6.66 4.58 2.95
N PHE A 48 7.02 4.31 1.69
CA PHE A 48 7.95 3.23 1.34
C PHE A 48 9.35 3.47 1.94
N GLY A 49 9.82 4.71 1.96
CA GLY A 49 11.09 5.07 2.60
C GLY A 49 11.08 4.87 4.11
N ASP A 50 9.93 5.08 4.76
CA ASP A 50 9.76 4.81 6.20
C ASP A 50 9.62 3.30 6.48
N LEU A 51 8.86 2.59 5.65
CA LEU A 51 8.81 1.12 5.63
C LEU A 51 10.21 0.50 5.55
N GLN A 52 11.07 1.00 4.64
CA GLN A 52 12.45 0.51 4.51
C GLN A 52 13.25 0.66 5.81
N LYS A 53 13.14 1.80 6.50
CA LYS A 53 13.83 2.03 7.78
C LYS A 53 13.34 1.07 8.86
N LEU A 54 12.05 0.74 8.86
CA LEU A 54 11.44 -0.16 9.84
C LEU A 54 11.80 -1.61 9.57
N VAL A 55 11.90 -2.03 8.31
CA VAL A 55 12.45 -3.35 7.95
C VAL A 55 13.88 -3.47 8.47
N MET A 56 14.74 -2.46 8.27
CA MET A 56 16.09 -2.47 8.84
C MET A 56 16.09 -2.60 10.36
N ALA A 57 15.18 -1.92 11.05
CA ALA A 57 15.04 -2.03 12.50
C ALA A 57 14.55 -3.42 12.93
N LYS A 58 13.61 -4.03 12.18
CA LYS A 58 13.12 -5.39 12.45
C LYS A 58 14.22 -6.44 12.28
N GLU A 59 15.16 -6.19 11.37
CA GLU A 59 16.38 -6.98 11.15
C GLU A 59 17.54 -6.60 12.11
N ASN A 60 17.29 -5.82 13.16
CA ASN A 60 18.26 -5.39 14.18
C ASN A 60 19.45 -4.56 13.64
N LEU A 61 19.30 -3.93 12.47
CA LEU A 61 20.33 -3.06 11.87
C LEU A 61 20.20 -1.61 12.34
N ARG A 62 19.12 -1.28 13.05
CA ARG A 62 18.82 0.05 13.60
C ARG A 62 17.94 -0.09 14.84
N ASP A 63 18.12 0.80 15.81
CA ASP A 63 17.25 0.86 16.98
C ASP A 63 16.08 1.81 16.72
N ILE A 64 14.86 1.25 16.67
CA ILE A 64 13.60 1.99 16.56
C ILE A 64 12.60 1.34 17.53
N PRO A 65 12.05 2.09 18.51
CA PRO A 65 11.05 1.56 19.42
C PRO A 65 9.73 1.26 18.68
N ASP A 66 8.99 0.28 19.21
CA ASP A 66 7.67 -0.12 18.70
C ASP A 66 7.68 -0.53 17.22
N VAL A 67 8.78 -1.15 16.78
CA VAL A 67 9.02 -1.48 15.36
C VAL A 67 7.90 -2.29 14.73
N ASP A 68 7.29 -3.22 15.47
CA ASP A 68 6.22 -4.08 14.95
C ASP A 68 4.94 -3.31 14.63
N GLU A 69 4.54 -2.41 15.52
CA GLU A 69 3.37 -1.57 15.31
C GLU A 69 3.59 -0.61 14.15
N LYS A 70 4.76 0.05 14.13
CA LYS A 70 5.14 0.98 13.07
C LYS A 70 5.24 0.28 11.72
N LEU A 71 5.82 -0.92 11.67
CA LEU A 71 5.96 -1.68 10.44
C LEU A 71 4.59 -2.05 9.86
N ALA A 72 3.66 -2.49 10.70
CA ALA A 72 2.29 -2.77 10.28
C ALA A 72 1.58 -1.51 9.76
N HIS A 73 1.82 -0.35 10.38
CA HIS A 73 1.30 0.94 9.94
C HIS A 73 1.80 1.31 8.54
N GLU A 74 3.12 1.33 8.32
CA GLU A 74 3.68 1.74 7.03
C GLU A 74 3.31 0.77 5.89
N LEU A 75 3.13 -0.53 6.19
CA LEU A 75 2.59 -1.48 5.23
C LEU A 75 1.14 -1.12 4.83
N ALA A 76 0.32 -0.70 5.80
CA ALA A 76 -1.05 -0.27 5.53
C ALA A 76 -1.10 1.03 4.73
N ASP A 77 -0.24 2.01 5.03
CA ASP A 77 -0.16 3.28 4.29
C ASP A 77 0.36 3.08 2.86
N CYS A 78 1.38 2.25 2.69
CA CYS A 78 1.84 1.81 1.36
C CYS A 78 0.70 1.17 0.57
N LEU A 79 -0.06 0.26 1.19
CA LEU A 79 -1.19 -0.39 0.54
C LEU A 79 -2.29 0.63 0.18
N TRP A 80 -2.61 1.57 1.08
CA TRP A 80 -3.60 2.61 0.82
C TRP A 80 -3.25 3.41 -0.44
N SER A 81 -2.00 3.87 -0.55
CA SER A 81 -1.52 4.60 -1.72
C SER A 81 -1.61 3.77 -3.00
N ILE A 82 -1.24 2.50 -2.96
CA ILE A 82 -1.35 1.58 -4.13
C ILE A 82 -2.81 1.42 -4.56
N LEU A 83 -3.74 1.24 -3.62
CA LEU A 83 -5.17 1.10 -3.89
C LEU A 83 -5.74 2.36 -4.57
N ILE A 84 -5.40 3.55 -4.07
CA ILE A 84 -5.83 4.82 -4.68
C ILE A 84 -5.28 4.98 -6.10
N ILE A 85 -4.00 4.62 -6.31
CA ILE A 85 -3.36 4.68 -7.62
C ILE A 85 -4.04 3.74 -8.61
N ALA A 86 -4.28 2.50 -8.22
CA ALA A 86 -4.95 1.53 -9.06
C ALA A 86 -6.39 1.94 -9.39
N ASN A 87 -7.15 2.40 -8.39
CA ASN A 87 -8.52 2.87 -8.59
C ASN A 87 -8.56 4.04 -9.58
N HIS A 88 -7.65 5.00 -9.45
CA HIS A 88 -7.56 6.15 -10.36
C HIS A 88 -7.32 5.75 -11.82
N TYR A 89 -6.47 4.74 -12.04
CA TYR A 89 -6.15 4.26 -13.39
C TYR A 89 -7.06 3.13 -13.89
N GLY A 90 -8.06 2.71 -13.10
CA GLY A 90 -8.98 1.64 -13.46
C GLY A 90 -8.31 0.27 -13.57
N LEU A 91 -7.29 0.01 -12.75
CA LEU A 91 -6.55 -1.25 -12.75
C LEU A 91 -7.22 -2.28 -11.83
N ASP A 92 -7.41 -3.49 -12.35
CA ASP A 92 -7.86 -4.65 -11.57
C ASP A 92 -6.67 -5.30 -10.87
N LEU A 93 -6.30 -4.77 -9.70
CA LEU A 93 -5.13 -5.24 -8.95
C LEU A 93 -5.18 -6.73 -8.61
N ASP A 94 -6.36 -7.30 -8.33
CA ASP A 94 -6.48 -8.73 -8.00
C ASP A 94 -6.11 -9.59 -9.21
N LYS A 95 -6.65 -9.26 -10.38
CA LYS A 95 -6.31 -9.93 -11.64
C LYS A 95 -4.84 -9.73 -12.03
N GLU A 96 -4.34 -8.49 -11.96
CA GLU A 96 -2.96 -8.17 -12.34
C GLU A 96 -1.93 -8.86 -11.43
N PHE A 97 -2.23 -8.94 -10.12
CA PHE A 97 -1.40 -9.66 -9.16
C PHE A 97 -1.34 -11.16 -9.48
N LYS A 98 -2.49 -11.80 -9.67
CA LYS A 98 -2.58 -13.24 -10.02
C LYS A 98 -1.83 -13.56 -11.31
N THR A 99 -2.01 -12.73 -12.33
CA THR A 99 -1.33 -12.88 -13.64
C THR A 99 0.18 -12.77 -13.47
N THR A 100 0.65 -11.77 -12.73
CA THR A 100 2.09 -11.55 -12.49
C THR A 100 2.70 -12.71 -11.70
N MET A 101 2.03 -13.21 -10.65
CA MET A 101 2.54 -14.34 -9.86
C MET A 101 2.61 -15.64 -10.67
N ALA A 102 1.62 -15.89 -11.53
CA ALA A 102 1.65 -17.04 -12.44
C ALA A 102 2.87 -16.97 -13.38
N HIS A 103 3.12 -15.81 -14.01
CA HIS A 103 4.29 -15.62 -14.87
C HIS A 103 5.62 -15.79 -14.11
N ILE A 104 5.70 -15.32 -12.86
CA ILE A 104 6.91 -15.51 -12.03
C ILE A 104 7.10 -17.00 -11.73
N ALA A 105 6.03 -17.72 -11.37
CA ALA A 105 6.09 -19.15 -11.09
C ALA A 105 6.60 -19.95 -12.30
N ASP A 106 6.07 -19.67 -13.49
CA ASP A 106 6.50 -20.32 -14.74
C ASP A 106 7.98 -20.05 -15.04
N ARG A 107 8.44 -18.81 -14.84
CA ARG A 107 9.85 -18.43 -15.02
C ARG A 107 10.76 -19.18 -14.05
N ILE A 108 10.37 -19.33 -12.79
CA ILE A 108 11.15 -20.07 -11.79
C ILE A 108 11.20 -21.56 -12.12
N ALA A 109 10.07 -22.15 -12.57
CA ALA A 109 10.02 -23.55 -12.97
C ALA A 109 10.91 -23.82 -14.19
N GLY A 110 10.86 -22.96 -15.21
CA GLY A 110 11.68 -23.08 -16.43
C GLY A 110 13.17 -22.79 -16.22
N ALA A 111 13.54 -22.00 -15.21
CA ALA A 111 14.95 -21.76 -14.87
C ALA A 111 15.62 -22.93 -14.13
N ASN A 112 14.81 -23.84 -13.58
CA ASN A 112 15.27 -25.05 -12.88
C ASN A 112 15.13 -26.32 -13.74
N ALA A 113 14.74 -26.18 -15.02
CA ALA A 113 14.59 -27.26 -16.00
C ALA A 113 15.76 -27.26 -16.99
#